data_AF-A0AAV9VW17-F1
#
_entry.id   AF-A0AAV9VW17-F1
#
_cell.length_a   1.000
_cell.length_b   1.000
_cell.length_c   1.000
_cell.angle_alpha   90.00
_cell.angle_beta   90.00
_cell.angle_gamma   90.00
#
_symmetry.space_group_name_H-M   'P 1'
#
loop_
_entity.id
_entity.type
_entity.pdbx_description
1 polymer ?
#
loop_
_entity_poly.entity_id
_entity_poly.type
_entity_poly.pdbx_seq_one_letter_code
_entity_poly.pdbx_strand_id
1 'polypeptide(L)'
;MQSLIRLLPLLAAANALVPAPRLSTAGDDTRGLTAQIHIYNQWTKQLTGTGTDNQQMSVSPPASFQVATNAPPQKYSIETNGKATGQSSFKLNLKPQSGSQSTVNVELGLSPWKAGFTLDSKNPASQVGVLLAPKESSSGRDLDLLFFSGSGSFTSLVQGQIDQKLPEMLAKLKGKQITVPDKDVTLVVNDIKVAVKVSYVSLVSNPKGGYFLDAVANADVEAQLTMNSKTRGNNLKGSIKLKNVSAWINGDAKLGVSIEFFAKDLQVSIGSADVTGAIVDVIGDIYPSIIANLKTPHLFAAVANTSDRQANVDALNKLIKDIQNGAFA
;
A
#
# COMPACT_ATOMS: atom_id res chain seq x y z
N MET A 1 14.85 4.80 -24.83
CA MET A 1 15.32 4.20 -23.54
C MET A 1 14.93 5.01 -22.31
N GLN A 2 14.85 6.35 -22.34
CA GLN A 2 14.43 7.16 -21.19
C GLN A 2 12.94 7.03 -20.79
N SER A 3 12.09 6.52 -21.68
CA SER A 3 10.66 6.24 -21.43
C SER A 3 10.42 4.92 -20.68
N LEU A 4 11.29 3.92 -20.87
CA LEU A 4 11.22 2.60 -20.19
C LEU A 4 11.46 2.70 -18.69
N ILE A 5 12.28 3.67 -18.28
CA ILE A 5 12.74 3.83 -16.88
C ILE A 5 11.60 4.29 -15.95
N ARG A 6 10.59 4.97 -16.49
CA ARG A 6 9.61 5.72 -15.68
C ARG A 6 8.42 4.91 -15.19
N LEU A 7 8.22 3.72 -15.77
CA LEU A 7 7.16 2.80 -15.36
C LEU A 7 7.66 1.40 -15.06
N LEU A 8 8.99 1.18 -15.04
CA LEU A 8 9.55 0.00 -14.38
C LEU A 8 8.94 -0.21 -12.99
N PRO A 9 8.70 0.82 -12.14
CA PRO A 9 8.02 0.64 -10.85
C PRO A 9 6.54 0.25 -10.96
N LEU A 10 5.82 0.70 -11.99
CA LEU A 10 4.40 0.39 -12.22
C LEU A 10 4.20 -0.97 -12.92
N LEU A 11 5.14 -1.39 -13.77
CA LEU A 11 5.24 -2.73 -14.38
C LEU A 11 5.78 -3.76 -13.38
N ALA A 12 6.75 -3.37 -12.56
CA ALA A 12 7.22 -4.12 -11.39
C ALA A 12 6.08 -4.27 -10.38
N ALA A 13 5.33 -3.21 -10.10
CA ALA A 13 4.13 -3.27 -9.28
C ALA A 13 3.12 -4.21 -9.92
N ALA A 14 2.79 -4.06 -11.21
CA ALA A 14 1.88 -4.94 -11.97
C ALA A 14 2.26 -6.43 -11.87
N ASN A 15 3.55 -6.75 -12.07
CA ASN A 15 4.07 -8.12 -12.00
C ASN A 15 4.23 -8.65 -10.57
N ALA A 16 4.30 -7.76 -9.58
CA ALA A 16 4.30 -8.08 -8.17
C ALA A 16 2.90 -7.97 -7.56
N LEU A 17 1.86 -7.62 -8.33
CA LEU A 17 0.49 -7.66 -7.85
C LEU A 17 0.13 -9.12 -7.61
N VAL A 18 0.19 -9.52 -6.35
CA VAL A 18 -0.43 -10.76 -5.91
C VAL A 18 -1.90 -10.46 -5.71
N PRO A 19 -2.84 -11.10 -6.44
CA PRO A 19 -4.25 -10.97 -6.11
C PRO A 19 -4.47 -11.45 -4.68
N ALA A 20 -5.31 -10.74 -3.91
CA ALA A 20 -5.66 -11.17 -2.56
C ALA A 20 -6.10 -12.65 -2.62
N PRO A 21 -5.55 -13.52 -1.75
CA PRO A 21 -5.48 -14.96 -2.01
C PRO A 21 -6.82 -15.72 -1.98
N ARG A 22 -7.98 -15.06 -1.92
CA ARG A 22 -9.28 -15.73 -2.08
C ARG A 22 -10.31 -14.91 -2.86
N LEU A 23 -10.46 -15.29 -4.12
CA LEU A 23 -11.74 -15.23 -4.83
C LEU A 23 -12.50 -16.54 -4.50
N SER A 24 -13.28 -16.61 -3.42
CA SER A 24 -14.21 -17.74 -3.35
C SER A 24 -15.39 -17.40 -4.26
N THR A 25 -15.45 -18.08 -5.41
CA THR A 25 -16.71 -18.40 -6.07
C THR A 25 -17.76 -18.72 -5.01
N ALA A 26 -18.94 -18.12 -5.10
CA ALA A 26 -20.07 -18.39 -4.21
C ALA A 26 -20.27 -19.91 -4.06
N GLY A 27 -19.82 -20.46 -2.94
CA GLY A 27 -19.73 -21.90 -2.73
C GLY A 27 -18.96 -22.22 -1.46
N ASP A 28 -19.68 -22.22 -0.34
CA ASP A 28 -19.38 -22.99 0.88
C ASP A 28 -18.00 -22.83 1.57
N ASP A 29 -17.30 -21.71 1.40
CA ASP A 29 -16.10 -21.46 2.23
C ASP A 29 -16.52 -21.02 3.65
N THR A 30 -16.81 -21.99 4.50
CA THR A 30 -17.10 -21.80 5.94
C THR A 30 -15.88 -21.34 6.74
N ARG A 31 -14.71 -21.23 6.11
CA ARG A 31 -13.46 -20.81 6.74
C ARG A 31 -13.36 -19.28 6.79
N GLY A 32 -12.92 -18.75 7.93
CA GLY A 32 -12.64 -17.33 8.10
C GLY A 32 -11.44 -16.85 7.29
N LEU A 33 -11.35 -15.54 7.11
CA LEU A 33 -10.15 -14.85 6.65
C LEU A 33 -9.11 -14.90 7.77
N THR A 34 -7.94 -15.40 7.43
CA THR A 34 -6.78 -15.53 8.32
C THR A 34 -5.79 -14.40 8.07
N ALA A 35 -5.32 -13.74 9.14
CA ALA A 35 -4.37 -12.65 9.00
C ALA A 35 -3.31 -12.60 10.12
N GLN A 36 -2.25 -11.80 9.92
CA GLN A 36 -1.25 -11.49 10.93
C GLN A 36 -1.22 -9.99 11.19
N ILE A 37 -1.31 -9.60 12.44
CA ILE A 37 -1.04 -8.23 12.88
C ILE A 37 0.46 -8.12 13.17
N HIS A 38 1.11 -7.09 12.64
CA HIS A 38 2.50 -6.74 12.89
C HIS A 38 2.54 -5.36 13.53
N ILE A 39 3.14 -5.23 14.71
CA ILE A 39 3.12 -3.97 15.47
C ILE A 39 4.54 -3.48 15.66
N TYR A 40 4.84 -2.35 15.02
CA TYR A 40 6.10 -1.66 15.09
C TYR A 40 6.01 -0.54 16.13
N ASN A 41 6.81 -0.65 17.19
CA ASN A 41 6.97 0.42 18.18
C ASN A 41 8.23 1.24 17.87
N GLN A 42 8.00 2.44 17.36
CA GLN A 42 9.04 3.41 16.99
C GLN A 42 9.09 4.58 17.98
N TRP A 43 8.44 4.44 19.14
CA TRP A 43 8.67 5.31 20.27
C TRP A 43 9.96 4.92 20.99
N THR A 44 10.57 5.90 21.65
CA THR A 44 11.62 5.67 22.65
C THR A 44 11.06 5.18 23.99
N LYS A 45 9.77 4.87 24.04
CA LYS A 45 9.06 4.36 25.22
C LYS A 45 8.25 3.11 24.90
N GLN A 46 7.94 2.31 25.92
CA GLN A 46 7.10 1.13 25.75
C GLN A 46 5.73 1.52 25.18
N LEU A 47 5.21 0.69 24.28
CA LEU A 47 3.89 0.85 23.69
C LEU A 47 2.96 -0.22 24.25
N THR A 48 1.88 0.21 24.90
CA THR A 48 0.78 -0.68 25.27
C THR A 48 -0.21 -0.74 24.11
N GLY A 49 -0.47 -1.94 23.61
CA GLY A 49 -1.51 -2.17 22.64
C GLY A 49 -2.69 -2.94 23.24
N THR A 50 -3.90 -2.66 22.77
CA THR A 50 -5.13 -3.23 23.30
C THR A 50 -6.12 -3.47 22.16
N GLY A 51 -6.44 -4.74 21.91
CA GLY A 51 -7.52 -5.14 21.01
C GLY A 51 -8.88 -5.04 21.69
N THR A 52 -9.82 -4.32 21.09
CA THR A 52 -11.18 -4.13 21.61
C THR A 52 -12.23 -4.23 20.50
N ASP A 53 -13.51 -4.22 20.88
CA ASP A 53 -14.65 -4.17 19.96
C ASP A 53 -14.61 -5.22 18.86
N ASN A 54 -14.16 -6.43 19.21
CA ASN A 54 -14.06 -7.55 18.28
C ASN A 54 -15.46 -8.02 17.90
N GLN A 55 -15.81 -7.92 16.62
CA GLN A 55 -17.08 -8.38 16.07
C GLN A 55 -16.83 -9.49 15.06
N GLN A 56 -17.56 -10.59 15.19
CA GLN A 56 -17.52 -11.70 14.23
C GLN A 56 -16.10 -12.26 13.98
N MET A 57 -15.25 -12.29 15.00
CA MET A 57 -13.89 -12.84 14.92
C MET A 57 -13.82 -14.23 15.57
N SER A 58 -13.20 -15.20 14.92
CA SER A 58 -12.88 -16.51 15.50
C SER A 58 -11.62 -16.45 16.37
N VAL A 59 -10.64 -15.65 15.95
CA VAL A 59 -9.43 -15.34 16.71
C VAL A 59 -9.24 -13.83 16.70
N SER A 60 -9.35 -13.22 17.87
CA SER A 60 -9.25 -11.76 18.04
C SER A 60 -7.82 -11.32 18.33
N PRO A 61 -7.47 -10.04 18.06
CA PRO A 61 -6.26 -9.45 18.60
C PRO A 61 -6.22 -9.58 20.13
N PRO A 62 -5.02 -9.67 20.76
CA PRO A 62 -4.92 -9.79 22.20
C PRO A 62 -5.55 -8.59 22.92
N ALA A 63 -6.25 -8.86 24.03
CA ALA A 63 -6.91 -7.82 24.82
C ALA A 63 -5.90 -6.79 25.38
N SER A 64 -4.67 -7.20 25.68
CA SER A 64 -3.58 -6.28 26.03
C SER A 64 -2.22 -6.92 25.75
N PHE A 65 -1.25 -6.12 25.32
CA PHE A 65 0.13 -6.52 25.12
C PHE A 65 1.08 -5.32 25.21
N GLN A 66 2.37 -5.60 25.39
CA GLN A 66 3.42 -4.58 25.48
C GLN A 66 4.46 -4.79 24.39
N VAL A 67 4.71 -3.75 23.59
CA VAL A 67 5.76 -3.74 22.58
C VAL A 67 6.93 -2.90 23.10
N ALA A 68 8.10 -3.53 23.26
CA ALA A 68 9.31 -2.85 23.68
C ALA A 68 9.78 -1.81 22.65
N THR A 69 10.56 -0.83 23.10
CA THR A 69 11.13 0.24 22.27
C THR A 69 12.08 -0.33 21.22
N ASN A 70 11.96 0.10 19.96
CA ASN A 70 12.87 -0.28 18.88
C ASN A 70 13.06 -1.80 18.72
N ALA A 71 12.08 -2.60 19.16
CA ALA A 71 12.10 -4.05 19.03
C ALA A 71 11.63 -4.47 17.63
N PRO A 72 11.99 -5.70 17.18
CA PRO A 72 11.32 -6.31 16.04
C PRO A 72 9.81 -6.29 16.21
N PRO A 73 9.03 -6.24 15.11
CA PRO A 73 7.58 -6.13 15.20
C PRO A 73 6.99 -7.33 15.96
N GLN A 74 6.12 -7.04 16.92
CA GLN A 74 5.33 -8.10 17.57
C GLN A 74 4.24 -8.58 16.63
N LYS A 75 4.03 -9.90 16.60
CA LYS A 75 3.15 -10.56 15.64
C LYS A 75 2.02 -11.31 16.34
N TYR A 76 0.79 -11.14 15.85
CA TYR A 76 -0.39 -11.83 16.36
C TYR A 76 -1.22 -12.39 15.22
N SER A 77 -1.58 -13.65 15.28
CA SER A 77 -2.53 -14.23 14.32
C SER A 77 -3.96 -13.82 14.69
N ILE A 78 -4.76 -13.48 13.69
CA ILE A 78 -6.19 -13.23 13.82
C ILE A 78 -6.96 -14.01 12.76
N GLU A 79 -8.23 -14.25 13.01
CA GLU A 79 -9.10 -15.00 12.09
C GLU A 79 -10.53 -14.48 12.21
N THR A 80 -11.17 -14.19 11.08
CA THR A 80 -12.59 -13.82 11.04
C THR A 80 -13.48 -15.06 11.24
N ASN A 81 -14.75 -14.88 11.53
CA ASN A 81 -15.70 -15.98 11.54
C ASN A 81 -16.26 -16.19 10.14
N GLY A 82 -15.83 -17.26 9.46
CA GLY A 82 -16.27 -17.60 8.11
C GLY A 82 -17.76 -17.92 7.99
N LYS A 83 -18.45 -18.18 9.11
CA LYS A 83 -19.90 -18.40 9.17
C LYS A 83 -20.68 -17.15 9.55
N ALA A 84 -20.01 -16.03 9.85
CA ALA A 84 -20.68 -14.80 10.20
C ALA A 84 -21.39 -14.19 8.98
N THR A 85 -22.59 -13.69 9.20
CA THR A 85 -23.41 -13.01 8.18
C THR A 85 -23.18 -11.50 8.15
N GLY A 86 -22.31 -10.97 9.00
CA GLY A 86 -22.02 -9.54 9.14
C GLY A 86 -20.52 -9.21 9.02
N GLN A 87 -20.23 -7.91 8.96
CA GLN A 87 -18.86 -7.41 8.85
C GLN A 87 -18.03 -7.81 10.08
N SER A 88 -16.94 -8.55 9.88
CA SER A 88 -15.98 -8.79 10.95
C SER A 88 -15.09 -7.57 11.12
N SER A 89 -14.83 -7.21 12.37
CA SER A 89 -14.07 -6.01 12.69
C SER A 89 -13.43 -6.10 14.06
N PHE A 90 -12.43 -5.26 14.29
CA PHE A 90 -11.85 -5.03 15.60
C PHE A 90 -11.30 -3.61 15.67
N LYS A 91 -11.00 -3.16 16.89
CA LYS A 91 -10.25 -1.93 17.14
C LYS A 91 -8.91 -2.26 17.77
N LEU A 92 -7.87 -1.56 17.32
CA LEU A 92 -6.55 -1.60 17.93
C LEU A 92 -6.24 -0.23 18.52
N ASN A 93 -6.07 -0.20 19.84
CA ASN A 93 -5.65 0.98 20.57
C ASN A 93 -4.15 0.86 20.86
N LEU A 94 -3.39 1.91 20.55
CA LEU A 94 -1.94 1.97 20.66
C LEU A 94 -1.59 3.18 21.53
N LYS A 95 -1.08 2.95 22.74
CA LYS A 95 -0.77 3.99 23.73
C LYS A 95 0.69 3.90 24.18
N PRO A 96 1.56 4.84 23.75
CA PRO A 96 2.91 4.90 24.29
C PRO A 96 2.89 5.33 25.76
N GLN A 97 3.87 4.88 26.53
CA GLN A 97 4.01 5.26 27.93
C GLN A 97 4.09 6.79 28.06
N SER A 98 3.19 7.38 28.85
CA SER A 98 3.06 8.83 29.03
C SER A 98 2.70 9.62 27.75
N GLY A 99 2.10 8.99 26.74
CA GLY A 99 1.58 9.67 25.56
C GLY A 99 0.09 9.42 25.31
N SER A 100 -0.42 10.11 24.30
CA SER A 100 -1.81 9.99 23.87
C SER A 100 -2.04 8.69 23.11
N GLN A 101 -3.23 8.11 23.29
CA GLN A 101 -3.63 6.90 22.59
C GLN A 101 -3.99 7.23 21.12
N SER A 102 -3.60 6.34 20.22
CA SER A 102 -4.12 6.27 18.85
C SER A 102 -5.02 5.03 18.71
N THR A 103 -6.14 5.17 18.00
CA THR A 103 -7.11 4.11 17.74
C THR A 103 -7.21 3.86 16.24
N VAL A 104 -7.13 2.59 15.85
CA VAL A 104 -7.36 2.13 14.48
C VAL A 104 -8.56 1.20 14.48
N ASN A 105 -9.56 1.50 13.65
CA ASN A 105 -10.67 0.59 13.40
C ASN A 105 -10.35 -0.22 12.16
N VAL A 106 -10.51 -1.55 12.24
CA VAL A 106 -10.19 -2.48 11.16
C VAL A 106 -11.42 -3.29 10.82
N GLU A 107 -11.68 -3.42 9.54
CA GLU A 107 -12.78 -4.19 8.95
C GLU A 107 -12.18 -5.31 8.11
N LEU A 108 -12.61 -6.56 8.32
CA LEU A 108 -12.16 -7.76 7.60
C LEU A 108 -13.36 -8.69 7.27
N GLY A 109 -13.86 -8.69 6.03
CA GLY A 109 -14.92 -9.63 5.54
C GLY A 109 -16.32 -9.39 6.15
N LEU A 110 -17.47 -9.92 5.69
CA LEU A 110 -17.82 -10.93 4.68
C LEU A 110 -19.10 -10.38 3.99
N SER A 111 -19.05 -10.11 2.69
CA SER A 111 -20.11 -9.53 1.84
C SER A 111 -20.81 -8.19 2.26
N PRO A 112 -20.57 -7.08 1.52
CA PRO A 112 -19.52 -6.95 0.54
C PRO A 112 -18.17 -7.15 1.25
N TRP A 113 -17.31 -7.97 0.65
CA TRP A 113 -16.03 -8.35 1.23
C TRP A 113 -15.14 -7.12 1.37
N LYS A 114 -15.16 -6.48 2.53
CA LYS A 114 -14.38 -5.28 2.82
C LYS A 114 -13.22 -5.65 3.74
N ALA A 115 -12.01 -5.43 3.26
CA ALA A 115 -10.84 -5.27 4.10
C ALA A 115 -10.46 -3.80 4.10
N GLY A 116 -10.35 -3.18 5.27
CA GLY A 116 -10.18 -1.74 5.36
C GLY A 116 -9.74 -1.33 6.74
N PHE A 117 -9.24 -0.10 6.84
CA PHE A 117 -9.01 0.52 8.13
C PHE A 117 -9.44 1.99 8.09
N THR A 118 -9.76 2.52 9.26
CA THR A 118 -9.89 3.95 9.49
C THR A 118 -9.11 4.34 10.72
N LEU A 119 -8.47 5.50 10.66
CA LEU A 119 -7.85 6.13 11.82
C LEU A 119 -8.90 6.99 12.51
N ASP A 120 -9.05 6.84 13.83
CA ASP A 120 -9.96 7.69 14.59
C ASP A 120 -9.59 9.18 14.41
N SER A 121 -10.59 10.04 14.23
CA SER A 121 -10.38 11.48 14.01
C SER A 121 -9.76 12.19 15.21
N LYS A 122 -9.82 11.58 16.40
CA LYS A 122 -9.19 12.05 17.63
C LYS A 122 -7.74 11.58 17.77
N ASN A 123 -7.23 10.77 16.85
CA ASN A 123 -5.84 10.37 16.89
C ASN A 123 -4.94 11.59 16.82
N PRO A 124 -3.90 11.67 17.66
CA PRO A 124 -2.86 12.66 17.49
C PRO A 124 -2.27 12.56 16.09
N ALA A 125 -2.01 13.71 15.47
CA ALA A 125 -1.50 13.77 14.11
C ALA A 125 -0.22 12.94 13.97
N SER A 126 -0.17 12.14 12.91
CA SER A 126 1.03 11.39 12.49
C SER A 126 1.53 10.34 13.47
N GLN A 127 0.78 9.96 14.51
CA GLN A 127 1.28 8.99 15.51
C GLN A 127 1.07 7.52 15.13
N VAL A 128 0.25 7.25 14.12
CA VAL A 128 -0.09 5.90 13.70
C VAL A 128 -0.12 5.80 12.17
N GLY A 129 0.51 4.75 11.65
CA GLY A 129 0.41 4.32 10.26
C GLY A 129 -0.14 2.91 10.18
N VAL A 130 -0.89 2.60 9.11
CA VAL A 130 -1.47 1.27 8.91
C VAL A 130 -1.33 0.88 7.45
N LEU A 131 -0.95 -0.37 7.19
CA LEU A 131 -0.90 -0.96 5.86
C LEU A 131 -1.59 -2.32 5.85
N LEU A 132 -2.46 -2.53 4.86
CA LEU A 132 -3.08 -3.81 4.52
C LEU A 132 -2.24 -4.52 3.46
N ALA A 133 -1.53 -5.60 3.81
CA ALA A 133 -0.59 -6.28 2.92
C ALA A 133 -0.99 -7.75 2.69
N PRO A 134 -1.75 -8.09 1.64
CA PRO A 134 -2.12 -9.48 1.36
C PRO A 134 -0.92 -10.34 1.04
N LYS A 135 -1.13 -11.64 1.18
CA LYS A 135 -0.08 -12.62 0.98
C LYS A 135 -0.33 -13.49 -0.22
N GLU A 136 0.75 -14.04 -0.76
CA GLU A 136 0.64 -15.15 -1.70
C GLU A 136 -0.12 -16.31 -1.05
N SER A 137 -0.95 -16.98 -1.84
CA SER A 137 -1.80 -18.09 -1.41
C SER A 137 -1.00 -19.26 -0.82
N SER A 138 0.28 -19.38 -1.18
CA SER A 138 1.24 -20.36 -0.65
C SER A 138 1.59 -20.17 0.83
N SER A 139 1.30 -19.00 1.41
CA SER A 139 1.66 -18.67 2.79
C SER A 139 0.73 -19.27 3.85
N GLY A 140 -0.40 -19.88 3.44
CA GLY A 140 -1.43 -20.39 4.35
C GLY A 140 -2.22 -19.31 5.10
N ARG A 141 -2.00 -18.03 4.78
CA ARG A 141 -2.60 -16.85 5.39
C ARG A 141 -3.12 -15.91 4.31
N ASP A 142 -4.20 -15.19 4.59
CA ASP A 142 -4.84 -14.36 3.57
C ASP A 142 -4.23 -12.94 3.49
N LEU A 143 -3.88 -12.32 4.62
CA LEU A 143 -3.22 -11.01 4.64
C LEU A 143 -2.41 -10.71 5.91
N ASP A 144 -1.54 -9.71 5.83
CA ASP A 144 -0.92 -9.06 6.98
C ASP A 144 -1.51 -7.65 7.16
N LEU A 145 -1.50 -7.18 8.41
CA LEU A 145 -1.84 -5.83 8.83
C LEU A 145 -0.63 -5.26 9.56
N LEU A 146 0.02 -4.26 8.99
CA LEU A 146 1.18 -3.62 9.60
C LEU A 146 0.72 -2.33 10.28
N PHE A 147 0.95 -2.24 11.58
CA PHE A 147 0.65 -1.07 12.41
C PHE A 147 1.95 -0.45 12.88
N PHE A 148 2.13 0.82 12.57
CA PHE A 148 3.28 1.62 12.98
C PHE A 148 2.81 2.60 14.03
N SER A 149 3.52 2.69 15.17
CA SER A 149 3.28 3.73 16.15
C SER A 149 4.57 4.40 16.56
N GLY A 150 4.60 5.73 16.49
CA GLY A 150 5.77 6.53 16.80
C GLY A 150 5.47 8.03 16.73
N SER A 151 6.52 8.85 16.87
CA SER A 151 6.35 10.31 16.91
C SER A 151 5.90 10.93 15.58
N GLY A 152 6.10 10.24 14.45
CA GLY A 152 5.69 10.73 13.13
C GLY A 152 6.34 12.05 12.72
N SER A 153 7.47 12.41 13.33
CA SER A 153 8.04 13.77 13.33
C SER A 153 8.37 14.32 11.94
N PHE A 154 8.55 13.46 10.94
CA PHE A 154 8.87 13.85 9.57
C PHE A 154 7.65 13.88 8.64
N THR A 155 6.46 13.50 9.13
CA THR A 155 5.24 13.36 8.31
C THR A 155 4.86 14.67 7.63
N SER A 156 4.83 15.78 8.37
CA SER A 156 4.48 17.09 7.82
C SER A 156 5.50 17.61 6.81
N LEU A 157 6.79 17.35 7.04
CA LEU A 157 7.86 17.73 6.11
C LEU A 157 7.70 16.98 4.77
N VAL A 158 7.50 15.66 4.83
CA VAL A 158 7.30 14.83 3.65
C VAL A 158 6.00 15.19 2.92
N GLN A 159 4.91 15.44 3.65
CA GLN A 159 3.66 15.93 3.05
C GLN A 159 3.90 17.24 2.28
N GLY A 160 4.59 18.22 2.88
CA GLY A 160 4.89 19.49 2.20
C GLY A 160 5.74 19.31 0.94
N GLN A 161 6.71 18.39 0.93
CA GLN A 161 7.48 18.06 -0.27
C GLN A 161 6.62 17.42 -1.36
N ILE A 162 5.70 16.53 -0.98
CA ILE A 162 4.75 15.93 -1.93
C ILE A 162 3.83 17.01 -2.51
N ASP A 163 3.24 17.85 -1.67
CA ASP A 163 2.34 18.93 -2.12
C ASP A 163 3.04 19.90 -3.09
N GLN A 164 4.34 20.17 -2.86
CA GLN A 164 5.13 21.03 -3.73
C GLN A 164 5.52 20.37 -5.06
N LYS A 165 5.91 19.09 -5.05
CA LYS A 165 6.53 18.41 -6.21
C LYS A 165 5.55 17.60 -7.05
N LEU A 166 4.48 17.08 -6.44
CA LEU A 166 3.52 16.22 -7.11
C LEU A 166 2.86 16.91 -8.31
N PRO A 167 2.39 18.17 -8.26
CA PRO A 167 1.77 18.82 -9.41
C PRO A 167 2.71 18.89 -10.63
N GLU A 168 3.97 19.24 -10.40
CA GLU A 168 4.99 19.30 -11.46
C GLU A 168 5.25 17.91 -12.06
N MET A 169 5.36 16.87 -11.23
CA MET A 169 5.54 15.49 -11.69
C MET A 169 4.35 14.99 -12.51
N LEU A 170 3.12 15.25 -12.06
CA LEU A 170 1.90 14.87 -12.79
C LEU A 170 1.79 15.56 -14.15
N ALA A 171 2.14 16.85 -14.22
CA ALA A 171 2.18 17.59 -15.48
C ALA A 171 3.15 16.95 -16.49
N LYS A 172 4.30 16.46 -16.02
CA LYS A 172 5.29 15.77 -16.88
C LYS A 172 4.84 14.39 -17.37
N LEU A 173 3.84 13.76 -16.74
CA LEU A 173 3.30 12.47 -17.16
C LEU A 173 2.22 12.61 -18.24
N LYS A 174 1.52 13.74 -18.27
CA LYS A 174 0.46 14.01 -19.23
C LYS A 174 1.00 14.00 -20.67
N GLY A 175 0.32 13.27 -21.56
CA GLY A 175 0.66 13.11 -22.97
C GLY A 175 1.87 12.23 -23.23
N LYS A 176 2.55 11.69 -22.20
CA LYS A 176 3.68 10.79 -22.42
C LYS A 176 3.20 9.43 -22.91
N GLN A 177 3.82 9.00 -24.01
CA GLN A 177 3.67 7.68 -24.56
C GLN A 177 4.61 6.70 -23.87
N ILE A 178 4.06 5.57 -23.49
CA ILE A 178 4.72 4.51 -22.74
C ILE A 178 4.50 3.22 -23.50
N THR A 179 5.55 2.46 -23.75
CA THR A 179 5.43 1.11 -24.32
C THR A 179 5.54 0.09 -23.19
N VAL A 180 4.59 -0.84 -23.12
CA VAL A 180 4.65 -1.98 -22.21
C VAL A 180 5.66 -2.98 -22.80
N PRO A 181 6.77 -3.31 -22.12
CA PRO A 181 7.74 -4.28 -22.64
C PRO A 181 7.09 -5.63 -22.91
N ASP A 182 7.53 -6.30 -23.99
CA ASP A 182 7.08 -7.64 -24.39
C ASP A 182 5.57 -7.80 -24.61
N LYS A 183 4.87 -6.67 -24.76
CA LYS A 183 3.47 -6.57 -25.13
C LYS A 183 3.38 -5.52 -26.23
N ASP A 184 2.69 -5.80 -27.33
CA ASP A 184 2.45 -4.84 -28.41
C ASP A 184 1.44 -3.74 -28.00
N VAL A 185 1.60 -3.21 -26.78
CA VAL A 185 0.71 -2.25 -26.15
C VAL A 185 1.48 -0.98 -25.81
N THR A 186 0.90 0.14 -26.22
CA THR A 186 1.37 1.47 -25.88
C THR A 186 0.28 2.20 -25.10
N LEU A 187 0.67 2.91 -24.06
CA LEU A 187 -0.20 3.67 -23.17
C LEU A 187 0.15 5.16 -23.22
N VAL A 188 -0.87 6.00 -23.28
CA VAL A 188 -0.77 7.45 -23.18
C VAL A 188 -1.63 7.90 -22.01
N VAL A 189 -1.05 8.66 -21.09
CA VAL A 189 -1.79 9.25 -19.97
C VAL A 189 -2.37 10.59 -20.43
N ASN A 190 -3.68 10.65 -20.65
CA ASN A 190 -4.34 11.88 -21.12
C ASN A 190 -4.57 12.87 -19.99
N ASP A 191 -4.91 12.37 -18.81
CA ASP A 191 -5.09 13.17 -17.61
C ASP A 191 -4.83 12.31 -16.37
N ILE A 192 -4.33 12.92 -15.31
CA ILE A 192 -4.08 12.24 -14.04
C ILE A 192 -4.31 13.19 -12.87
N LYS A 193 -5.05 12.73 -11.88
CA LYS A 193 -5.33 13.40 -10.62
C LYS A 193 -4.91 12.46 -9.50
N VAL A 194 -4.11 12.98 -8.58
CA VAL A 194 -3.65 12.22 -7.42
C VAL A 194 -3.82 13.10 -6.20
N ALA A 195 -4.50 12.57 -5.18
CA ALA A 195 -4.55 13.17 -3.86
C ALA A 195 -3.74 12.27 -2.91
N VAL A 196 -2.63 12.77 -2.38
CA VAL A 196 -1.76 12.01 -1.46
C VAL A 196 -1.86 12.59 -0.05
N LYS A 197 -2.07 11.71 0.92
CA LYS A 197 -2.01 11.99 2.35
C LYS A 197 -0.99 11.07 3.00
N VAL A 198 0.12 11.64 3.45
CA VAL A 198 1.11 10.97 4.26
C VAL A 198 0.53 10.76 5.66
N SER A 199 0.29 9.50 6.04
CA SER A 199 -0.25 9.17 7.36
C SER A 199 0.82 9.11 8.44
N TYR A 200 2.04 8.69 8.07
CA TYR A 200 3.09 8.40 9.03
C TYR A 200 4.45 8.42 8.36
N VAL A 201 5.42 9.13 8.94
CA VAL A 201 6.84 9.02 8.59
C VAL A 201 7.67 9.07 9.85
N SER A 202 8.51 8.07 10.02
CA SER A 202 9.48 7.99 11.10
C SER A 202 10.88 7.91 10.55
N LEU A 203 11.80 8.54 11.27
CA LEU A 203 13.22 8.49 11.03
C LEU A 203 13.90 8.15 12.36
N VAL A 204 14.48 6.96 12.46
CA VAL A 204 15.07 6.44 13.70
C VAL A 204 16.55 6.20 13.48
N SER A 205 17.41 6.67 14.39
CA SER A 205 18.86 6.49 14.26
C SER A 205 19.24 5.02 14.18
N ASN A 206 20.09 4.68 13.21
CA ASN A 206 20.64 3.33 13.05
C ASN A 206 21.93 3.20 13.90
N PRO A 207 22.06 2.17 14.77
CA PRO A 207 23.27 1.93 15.55
C PRO A 207 24.55 1.78 14.72
N LYS A 208 24.43 1.40 13.44
CA LYS A 208 25.55 1.27 12.49
C LYS A 208 25.85 2.58 11.72
N GLY A 209 25.22 3.69 12.10
CA GLY A 209 25.31 4.99 11.42
C GLY A 209 24.14 5.23 10.44
N GLY A 210 23.75 6.49 10.27
CA GLY A 210 22.60 6.90 9.46
C GLY A 210 21.25 6.71 10.19
N TYR A 211 20.19 6.55 9.41
CA TYR A 211 18.81 6.45 9.91
C TYR A 211 18.04 5.35 9.20
N PHE A 212 17.16 4.66 9.91
CA PHE A 212 16.08 3.87 9.35
C PHE A 212 14.87 4.76 9.10
N LEU A 213 14.26 4.62 7.94
CA LEU A 213 13.05 5.33 7.56
C LEU A 213 11.91 4.33 7.39
N ASP A 214 10.76 4.66 7.96
CA ASP A 214 9.47 4.02 7.67
C ASP A 214 8.47 5.11 7.29
N ALA A 215 7.89 5.01 6.11
CA ALA A 215 6.92 5.96 5.60
C ALA A 215 5.67 5.23 5.11
N VAL A 216 4.50 5.64 5.59
CA VAL A 216 3.20 5.19 5.13
C VAL A 216 2.44 6.37 4.55
N ALA A 217 2.09 6.27 3.28
CA ALA A 217 1.28 7.25 2.57
C ALA A 217 0.03 6.60 1.98
N ASN A 218 -1.07 7.33 1.97
CA ASN A 218 -2.31 6.93 1.34
C ASN A 218 -2.60 7.86 0.16
N ALA A 219 -3.19 7.34 -0.90
CA ALA A 219 -3.51 8.09 -2.08
C ALA A 219 -4.82 7.65 -2.73
N ASP A 220 -5.54 8.62 -3.29
CA ASP A 220 -6.60 8.38 -4.26
C ASP A 220 -6.12 8.85 -5.62
N VAL A 221 -6.28 8.00 -6.63
CA VAL A 221 -5.76 8.20 -7.98
C VAL A 221 -6.90 8.11 -8.98
N GLU A 222 -7.01 9.08 -9.88
CA GLU A 222 -7.87 9.00 -11.06
C GLU A 222 -7.06 9.32 -12.30
N ALA A 223 -7.03 8.42 -13.27
CA ALA A 223 -6.29 8.57 -14.50
C ALA A 223 -7.17 8.28 -15.71
N GLN A 224 -7.06 9.13 -16.74
CA GLN A 224 -7.64 8.91 -18.07
C GLN A 224 -6.55 8.47 -19.03
N LEU A 225 -6.80 7.38 -19.74
CA LEU A 225 -5.80 6.66 -20.52
C LEU A 225 -6.26 6.45 -21.96
N THR A 226 -5.31 6.47 -22.89
CA THR A 226 -5.45 5.89 -24.22
C THR A 226 -4.45 4.77 -24.38
N MET A 227 -4.93 3.58 -24.73
CA MET A 227 -4.11 2.41 -25.04
C MET A 227 -4.20 2.08 -26.53
N ASN A 228 -3.05 1.84 -27.14
CA ASN A 228 -2.91 1.30 -28.48
C ASN A 228 -2.46 -0.14 -28.36
N SER A 229 -3.25 -1.08 -28.88
CA SER A 229 -2.87 -2.49 -28.93
C SER A 229 -2.90 -2.97 -30.37
N LYS A 230 -1.79 -3.53 -30.88
CA LYS A 230 -1.77 -4.07 -32.24
C LYS A 230 -2.78 -5.20 -32.45
N THR A 231 -3.16 -5.93 -31.39
CA THR A 231 -4.08 -7.08 -31.47
C THR A 231 -5.56 -6.69 -31.38
N ARG A 232 -5.91 -5.53 -30.82
CA ARG A 232 -7.31 -5.10 -30.61
C ARG A 232 -7.69 -3.79 -31.29
N GLY A 233 -6.77 -3.18 -32.03
CA GLY A 233 -6.99 -1.93 -32.75
C GLY A 233 -6.38 -0.71 -32.05
N ASN A 234 -6.30 0.38 -32.81
CA ASN A 234 -5.65 1.61 -32.38
C ASN A 234 -6.62 2.51 -31.58
N ASN A 235 -6.10 3.16 -30.53
CA ASN A 235 -6.67 4.25 -29.74
C ASN A 235 -7.88 3.90 -28.86
N LEU A 236 -7.76 2.85 -28.06
CA LEU A 236 -8.75 2.46 -27.05
C LEU A 236 -8.69 3.42 -25.86
N LYS A 237 -9.81 4.06 -25.53
CA LYS A 237 -9.90 5.02 -24.41
C LYS A 237 -10.53 4.38 -23.18
N GLY A 238 -10.09 4.82 -22.01
CA GLY A 238 -10.69 4.41 -20.76
C GLY A 238 -10.18 5.20 -19.57
N SER A 239 -10.66 4.86 -18.38
CA SER A 239 -10.26 5.48 -17.14
C SER A 239 -9.99 4.45 -16.06
N ILE A 240 -9.05 4.76 -15.17
CA ILE A 240 -8.71 3.98 -13.99
C ILE A 240 -8.89 4.89 -12.78
N LYS A 241 -9.69 4.46 -11.82
CA LYS A 241 -9.83 5.11 -10.51
C LYS A 241 -9.39 4.12 -9.44
N LEU A 242 -8.35 4.47 -8.70
CA LEU A 242 -7.88 3.72 -7.54
C LEU A 242 -8.21 4.52 -6.29
N LYS A 243 -8.86 3.88 -5.31
CA LYS A 243 -9.15 4.50 -4.02
C LYS A 243 -8.46 3.75 -2.90
N ASN A 244 -8.09 4.49 -1.86
CA ASN A 244 -7.38 3.99 -0.70
C ASN A 244 -6.13 3.19 -1.10
N VAL A 245 -5.31 3.76 -2.00
CA VAL A 245 -3.99 3.22 -2.29
C VAL A 245 -3.13 3.50 -1.07
N SER A 246 -2.68 2.47 -0.36
CA SER A 246 -1.76 2.63 0.77
C SER A 246 -0.39 2.09 0.38
N ALA A 247 0.67 2.87 0.60
CA ALA A 247 2.03 2.49 0.31
C ALA A 247 2.87 2.63 1.57
N TRP A 248 3.59 1.58 1.92
CA TRP A 248 4.65 1.59 2.90
C TRP A 248 5.99 1.50 2.18
N ILE A 249 6.91 2.38 2.53
CA ILE A 249 8.30 2.31 2.10
C ILE A 249 9.16 2.26 3.36
N ASN A 250 10.07 1.29 3.42
CA ASN A 250 11.14 1.31 4.40
C ASN A 250 12.51 1.46 3.69
N GLY A 251 13.51 1.90 4.45
CA GLY A 251 14.85 2.01 3.90
C GLY A 251 15.86 2.60 4.86
N ASP A 252 17.07 2.78 4.35
CA ASP A 252 18.11 3.56 5.02
C ASP A 252 18.10 4.98 4.48
N ALA A 253 18.35 5.94 5.37
CA ALA A 253 18.55 7.33 5.02
C ALA A 253 19.88 7.83 5.61
N LYS A 254 20.55 8.70 4.86
CA LYS A 254 21.72 9.45 5.33
C LYS A 254 21.39 10.93 5.31
N LEU A 255 21.62 11.60 6.43
CA LEU A 255 21.52 13.04 6.52
C LEU A 255 22.90 13.65 6.27
N GLY A 256 23.03 14.37 5.16
CA GLY A 256 24.20 15.19 4.83
C GLY A 256 23.77 16.57 4.35
N VAL A 257 24.47 17.13 3.36
CA VAL A 257 24.05 18.37 2.66
C VAL A 257 22.72 18.17 1.92
N SER A 258 22.40 16.92 1.59
CA SER A 258 21.10 16.44 1.09
C SER A 258 20.68 15.18 1.86
N ILE A 259 19.38 14.87 1.86
CA ILE A 259 18.85 13.60 2.37
C ILE A 259 19.01 12.55 1.26
N GLU A 260 19.91 11.59 1.45
CA GLU A 260 20.01 10.41 0.60
C GLU A 260 19.09 9.32 1.17
N PHE A 261 18.27 8.73 0.32
CA PHE A 261 17.35 7.67 0.70
C PHE A 261 17.55 6.43 -0.17
N PHE A 262 17.64 5.28 0.49
CA PHE A 262 17.81 3.97 -0.12
C PHE A 262 16.67 3.08 0.35
N ALA A 263 15.65 2.92 -0.50
CA ALA A 263 14.54 2.03 -0.25
C ALA A 263 15.04 0.58 -0.19
N LYS A 264 14.52 -0.18 0.77
CA LYS A 264 14.74 -1.63 0.90
C LYS A 264 13.47 -2.37 0.51
N ASP A 265 12.36 -1.96 1.10
CA ASP A 265 11.05 -2.52 0.87
C ASP A 265 10.08 -1.41 0.47
N LEU A 266 9.28 -1.73 -0.53
CA LEU A 266 8.02 -1.07 -0.83
C LEU A 266 6.95 -2.15 -0.67
N GLN A 267 5.82 -1.76 -0.13
CA GLN A 267 4.60 -2.57 -0.12
C GLN A 267 3.44 -1.65 -0.45
N VAL A 268 2.61 -2.08 -1.40
CA VAL A 268 1.46 -1.31 -1.86
C VAL A 268 0.19 -2.11 -1.65
N SER A 269 -0.89 -1.41 -1.40
CA SER A 269 -2.23 -1.93 -1.17
C SER A 269 -3.21 -1.04 -1.89
N ILE A 270 -4.23 -1.59 -2.53
CA ILE A 270 -5.29 -0.81 -3.18
C ILE A 270 -6.63 -1.27 -2.61
N GLY A 271 -7.37 -0.35 -2.00
CA GLY A 271 -8.69 -0.65 -1.44
C GLY A 271 -9.73 -0.97 -2.51
N SER A 272 -9.82 -0.15 -3.57
CA SER A 272 -10.69 -0.44 -4.72
C SER A 272 -10.12 0.10 -6.01
N ALA A 273 -10.35 -0.62 -7.10
CA ALA A 273 -10.07 -0.18 -8.45
C ALA A 273 -11.37 -0.18 -9.26
N ASP A 274 -11.61 0.90 -10.00
CA ASP A 274 -12.68 1.01 -10.99
C ASP A 274 -12.03 1.31 -12.34
N VAL A 275 -12.15 0.37 -13.27
CA VAL A 275 -11.58 0.46 -14.61
C VAL A 275 -12.70 0.42 -15.62
N THR A 276 -12.79 1.45 -16.45
CA THR A 276 -13.88 1.62 -17.41
C THR A 276 -13.38 1.92 -18.81
N GLY A 277 -14.23 1.68 -19.80
CA GLY A 277 -13.94 1.89 -21.22
C GLY A 277 -13.28 0.69 -21.89
N ALA A 278 -12.84 0.89 -23.13
CA ALA A 278 -12.33 -0.18 -23.98
C ALA A 278 -10.93 -0.70 -23.57
N ILE A 279 -10.28 -0.03 -22.60
CA ILE A 279 -8.99 -0.48 -22.04
C ILE A 279 -9.14 -1.72 -21.17
N VAL A 280 -10.34 -2.02 -20.65
CA VAL A 280 -10.61 -3.18 -19.79
C VAL A 280 -10.22 -4.47 -20.51
N ASP A 281 -10.60 -4.60 -21.78
CA ASP A 281 -10.32 -5.80 -22.57
C ASP A 281 -8.83 -5.99 -22.85
N VAL A 282 -8.10 -4.88 -23.07
CA VAL A 282 -6.63 -4.92 -23.24
C VAL A 282 -5.94 -5.34 -21.95
N ILE A 283 -6.37 -4.78 -20.81
CA ILE A 283 -5.84 -5.20 -19.51
C ILE A 283 -6.14 -6.69 -19.27
N GLY A 284 -7.32 -7.16 -19.68
CA GLY A 284 -7.70 -8.58 -19.62
C GLY A 284 -6.81 -9.50 -20.43
N ASP A 285 -6.42 -9.10 -21.63
CA ASP A 285 -5.51 -9.87 -22.46
C ASP A 285 -4.09 -9.93 -21.89
N ILE A 286 -3.61 -8.80 -21.35
CA ILE A 286 -2.25 -8.72 -20.82
C ILE A 286 -2.18 -9.45 -19.47
N TYR A 287 -3.21 -9.32 -18.64
CA TYR A 287 -3.28 -9.85 -17.28
C TYR A 287 -4.61 -10.58 -17.01
N PRO A 288 -4.82 -11.78 -17.59
CA PRO A 288 -6.07 -12.52 -17.46
C PRO A 288 -6.43 -12.89 -16.01
N SER A 289 -5.42 -13.10 -15.16
CA SER A 289 -5.60 -13.42 -13.74
C SER A 289 -6.14 -12.24 -12.91
N ILE A 290 -6.05 -11.03 -13.44
CA ILE A 290 -6.37 -9.79 -12.71
C ILE A 290 -7.75 -9.27 -13.14
N ILE A 291 -8.26 -9.60 -14.35
CA ILE A 291 -9.51 -9.00 -14.84
C ILE A 291 -10.77 -9.39 -14.07
N ALA A 292 -10.86 -10.64 -13.58
CA ALA A 292 -11.97 -11.06 -12.72
C ALA A 292 -12.00 -10.25 -11.40
N ASN A 293 -10.81 -9.88 -10.92
CA ASN A 293 -10.59 -9.04 -9.76
C ASN A 293 -10.87 -7.55 -10.05
N LEU A 294 -10.68 -7.06 -11.30
CA LEU A 294 -10.94 -5.66 -11.70
C LEU A 294 -12.43 -5.32 -11.76
N LYS A 295 -13.26 -6.34 -11.95
CA LYS A 295 -14.73 -6.22 -11.96
C LYS A 295 -15.34 -6.44 -10.59
N THR A 296 -14.55 -6.92 -9.62
CA THR A 296 -14.97 -7.01 -8.22
C THR A 296 -14.53 -5.74 -7.50
N PRO A 297 -15.43 -5.02 -6.79
CA PRO A 297 -15.09 -3.72 -6.19
C PRO A 297 -14.04 -3.78 -5.05
N HIS A 298 -13.43 -4.94 -4.80
CA HIS A 298 -12.87 -5.29 -3.52
C HIS A 298 -11.43 -5.80 -3.65
N LEU A 299 -10.52 -4.93 -3.19
CA LEU A 299 -9.12 -5.14 -2.84
C LEU A 299 -8.25 -5.97 -3.79
N PHE A 300 -7.68 -5.25 -4.77
CA PHE A 300 -6.28 -5.49 -5.12
C PHE A 300 -5.38 -4.92 -4.04
N ALA A 301 -5.43 -5.50 -2.86
CA ALA A 301 -4.25 -5.36 -2.06
C ALA A 301 -3.20 -6.20 -2.81
N ALA A 302 -2.19 -5.52 -3.31
CA ALA A 302 -1.34 -6.06 -4.33
C ALA A 302 0.03 -5.64 -3.91
N VAL A 303 0.60 -6.49 -3.06
CA VAL A 303 1.86 -6.20 -2.41
C VAL A 303 2.90 -6.25 -3.50
N ALA A 304 3.29 -5.09 -4.02
CA ALA A 304 4.55 -4.98 -4.71
C ALA A 304 5.67 -5.20 -3.70
N ASN A 305 5.81 -6.42 -3.17
CA ASN A 305 6.79 -6.75 -2.14
C ASN A 305 8.13 -6.73 -2.83
N THR A 306 8.85 -5.63 -2.66
CA THR A 306 10.17 -5.52 -3.28
C THR A 306 11.22 -6.29 -2.46
N SER A 307 10.92 -6.66 -1.20
CA SER A 307 11.83 -7.44 -0.35
C SER A 307 12.29 -8.75 -0.99
N ASP A 308 11.41 -9.36 -1.78
CA ASP A 308 11.66 -10.68 -2.39
C ASP A 308 12.02 -10.56 -3.89
N ARG A 309 12.07 -9.32 -4.42
CA ARG A 309 12.33 -9.02 -5.84
C ARG A 309 13.24 -7.81 -6.00
N GLN A 310 14.55 -8.05 -5.88
CA GLN A 310 15.61 -7.02 -5.97
C GLN A 310 15.46 -6.06 -7.16
N ALA A 311 15.04 -6.55 -8.34
CA ALA A 311 14.82 -5.72 -9.52
C ALA A 311 13.79 -4.58 -9.30
N ASN A 312 12.80 -4.82 -8.44
CA ASN A 312 11.78 -3.82 -8.10
C ASN A 312 12.35 -2.76 -7.14
N VAL A 313 13.19 -3.19 -6.19
CA VAL A 313 13.94 -2.30 -5.28
C VAL A 313 14.87 -1.39 -6.08
N ASP A 314 15.60 -1.96 -7.03
CA ASP A 314 16.53 -1.23 -7.89
C ASP A 314 15.79 -0.20 -8.76
N ALA A 315 14.63 -0.58 -9.31
CA ALA A 315 13.78 0.34 -10.07
C ALA A 315 13.23 1.49 -9.20
N LEU A 316 12.82 1.20 -7.96
CA LEU A 316 12.36 2.20 -7.01
C LEU A 316 13.48 3.18 -6.63
N ASN A 317 14.67 2.67 -6.28
CA ASN A 317 15.82 3.49 -5.94
C ASN A 317 16.29 4.35 -7.11
N LYS A 318 16.21 3.82 -8.34
CA LYS A 318 16.46 4.61 -9.56
C LYS A 318 15.45 5.75 -9.70
N LEU A 319 14.16 5.47 -9.51
CA LEU A 319 13.12 6.50 -9.56
C LEU A 319 13.35 7.60 -8.51
N ILE A 320 13.67 7.22 -7.27
CA ILE A 320 14.00 8.16 -6.20
C ILE A 320 15.16 9.07 -6.62
N LYS A 321 16.23 8.48 -7.16
CA LYS A 321 17.41 9.23 -7.63
C LYS A 321 17.07 10.16 -8.80
N ASP A 322 16.27 9.71 -9.75
CA ASP A 322 15.85 10.53 -10.90
C ASP A 322 14.99 11.73 -10.45
N ILE A 323 14.12 11.54 -9.45
CA ILE A 323 13.34 12.62 -8.85
C ILE A 323 14.25 13.61 -8.12
N GLN A 324 15.18 13.11 -7.29
CA GLN A 324 16.11 13.95 -6.52
C GLN A 324 17.01 14.81 -7.43
N ASN A 325 17.42 14.27 -8.58
CA ASN A 325 18.27 14.97 -9.54
C ASN A 325 17.48 15.87 -10.52
N GLY A 326 16.16 15.97 -10.39
CA GLY A 326 15.31 16.67 -11.36
C GLY A 326 15.33 16.04 -12.77
N ALA A 327 15.88 14.84 -12.90
CA ALA A 327 16.02 14.08 -14.14
C ALA A 327 14.74 13.33 -14.52
N PHE A 328 13.67 13.46 -13.73
CA PHE A 328 12.32 13.04 -14.11
C PHE A 328 11.77 13.97 -15.23
N ALA A 329 12.42 13.96 -16.39
CA ALA A 329 12.19 14.85 -17.53
C ALA A 329 11.78 14.04 -18.74
#